data_AF-A0A3D5X476-F1
#
_entry.id   AF-A0A3D5X476-F1
#
_cell.length_a   1.000
_cell.length_b   1.000
_cell.length_c   1.000
_cell.angle_alpha   90.00
_cell.angle_beta   90.00
_cell.angle_gamma   90.00
#
_symmetry.space_group_name_H-M   'P 1'
#
loop_
_entity.id
_entity.type
_entity.pdbx_description
1 polymer ?
#
loop_
_entity_poly.entity_id
_entity_poly.type
_entity_poly.pdbx_seq_one_letter_code
_entity_poly.pdbx_strand_id
1 'polypeptide(L)' 'DWEEMYKVFNMGHRFEIYVFPEFADDIVAIAKEFGVDARIIGSCHKRDKGNKLVIKSDKGEFVY' A
#
# COMPACT_ATOMS: atom_id res chain seq x y z
N ASP A 1 -7.06 14.51 -13.61
CA ASP A 1 -7.74 13.56 -12.72
C ASP A 1 -6.80 12.99 -11.68
N TRP A 2 -7.28 12.82 -10.44
CA TRP A 2 -6.50 12.15 -9.39
C TRP A 2 -6.24 10.67 -9.69
N GLU A 3 -7.08 10.05 -10.54
CA GLU A 3 -6.91 8.68 -11.02
C GLU A 3 -5.60 8.50 -11.81
N GLU A 4 -5.24 9.44 -12.70
CA GLU A 4 -3.95 9.38 -13.42
C GLU A 4 -2.75 9.61 -12.50
N MET A 5 -2.91 10.43 -11.46
CA MET A 5 -1.82 10.69 -10.50
C MET A 5 -1.39 9.42 -9.77
N TYR A 6 -2.33 8.56 -9.36
CA TYR A 6 -2.02 7.26 -8.76
C TYR A 6 -1.48 6.22 -9.75
N LYS A 7 -1.63 6.44 -11.07
CA LYS A 7 -1.01 5.60 -12.10
C LYS A 7 0.42 6.03 -12.45
N VAL A 8 0.71 7.33 -12.33
CA VAL A 8 1.98 7.93 -12.80
C VAL A 8 2.98 8.16 -11.66
N PHE A 9 2.50 8.48 -10.45
CA PHE A 9 3.33 8.86 -9.31
C PHE A 9 3.14 7.93 -8.12
N ASN A 10 4.17 7.84 -7.28
CA ASN A 10 4.21 6.93 -6.11
C ASN A 10 3.39 7.43 -4.90
N MET A 11 2.91 8.67 -4.92
CA MET A 11 2.01 9.25 -3.93
C MET A 11 2.45 9.09 -2.46
N GLY A 12 3.77 9.11 -2.21
CA GLY A 12 4.35 9.20 -0.86
C GLY A 12 5.12 7.95 -0.38
N HIS A 13 5.01 6.82 -1.06
CA HIS A 13 5.86 5.64 -0.79
C HIS A 13 6.15 4.89 -2.09
N ARG A 14 7.40 4.48 -2.30
CA ARG A 14 7.85 3.82 -3.54
C ARG A 14 8.20 2.34 -3.32
N PHE A 15 7.97 1.84 -2.12
CA PHE A 15 8.30 0.48 -1.73
C PHE A 15 7.17 -0.11 -0.91
N GLU A 16 6.73 -1.30 -1.31
CA GLU A 16 5.66 -2.06 -0.68
C GLU A 16 6.17 -3.48 -0.45
N ILE A 17 5.88 -4.04 0.72
CA ILE A 17 6.22 -5.41 1.09
C ILE A 17 4.93 -6.15 1.38
N TYR A 18 4.73 -7.28 0.71
CA TYR A 18 3.63 -8.20 0.99
C TYR A 18 4.12 -9.24 1.99
N VAL A 19 3.46 -9.31 3.14
CA VAL A 19 3.88 -10.13 4.27
C VAL A 19 2.65 -10.61 5.06
N PHE A 20 2.80 -11.70 5.82
CA PHE A 20 1.79 -12.07 6.79
C PHE A 20 1.70 -11.04 7.93
N PRO A 21 0.50 -10.80 8.49
CA PRO A 21 0.28 -9.75 9.48
C PRO A 21 1.20 -9.84 10.69
N GLU A 22 1.58 -11.05 11.13
CA GLU A 22 2.44 -11.27 12.29
C GLU A 22 3.86 -10.69 12.15
N PHE A 23 4.33 -10.41 10.93
CA PHE A 23 5.67 -9.85 10.69
C PHE A 23 5.63 -8.34 10.38
N ALA A 24 4.45 -7.73 10.27
CA ALA A 24 4.32 -6.35 9.82
C ALA A 24 4.98 -5.36 10.80
N ASP A 25 4.77 -5.57 12.11
CA ASP A 25 5.31 -4.68 13.15
C ASP A 25 6.84 -4.75 13.22
N ASP A 26 7.43 -5.94 13.06
CA ASP A 26 8.88 -6.12 13.03
C ASP A 26 9.52 -5.37 11.86
N ILE A 27 8.90 -5.45 10.67
CA ILE A 27 9.36 -4.73 9.48
C ILE A 27 9.30 -3.21 9.70
N VAL A 28 8.23 -2.71 10.32
CA VAL A 28 8.10 -1.28 10.64
C VAL A 28 9.16 -0.85 11.65
N ALA A 29 9.45 -1.66 12.66
CA ALA A 29 10.50 -1.39 13.63
C ALA A 29 11.88 -1.32 12.97
N ILE A 30 12.21 -2.29 12.11
CA ILE A 30 13.47 -2.31 11.35
C ILE A 30 13.58 -1.06 10.46
N ALA A 31 12.53 -0.72 9.70
CA ALA A 31 12.55 0.46 8.82
C ALA A 31 12.88 1.75 9.59
N LYS A 32 12.33 1.88 10.80
CA LYS A 32 12.58 3.03 11.68
C LYS A 32 14.05 3.13 12.12
N GLU A 33 14.74 2.02 12.34
CA GLU A 33 16.18 2.00 12.66
C GLU A 33 17.04 2.58 11.53
N PHE A 34 16.58 2.43 10.28
CA PHE A 34 17.20 3.03 9.10
C PHE A 34 16.71 4.45 8.80
N GLY A 35 15.88 5.04 9.68
CA GLY A 35 15.32 6.38 9.49
C GLY A 35 14.26 6.45 8.38
N VAL A 36 13.62 5.32 8.06
CA VAL A 36 12.56 5.23 7.05
C VAL A 36 11.21 5.02 7.74
N ASP A 37 10.26 5.90 7.47
CA ASP A 37 8.89 5.72 7.94
C ASP A 37 8.20 4.60 7.16
N ALA A 38 7.66 3.63 7.89
CA ALA A 38 6.91 2.51 7.36
C ALA A 38 5.57 2.38 8.07
N ARG A 39 4.55 1.91 7.34
CA ARG A 39 3.21 1.66 7.87
C ARG A 39 2.51 0.58 7.07
N ILE A 40 1.52 -0.05 7.67
CA ILE A 40 0.60 -0.95 6.97
C ILE A 40 -0.33 -0.07 6.12
N ILE A 41 -0.17 -0.15 4.79
CA ILE A 41 -0.93 0.68 3.82
C ILE A 41 -2.13 -0.04 3.19
N GLY A 42 -2.25 -1.37 3.36
CA GLY A 42 -3.30 -2.16 2.74
C GLY A 42 -3.25 -3.64 3.10
N SER A 43 -4.07 -4.44 2.42
CA SER A 43 -4.12 -5.89 2.59
C SER A 43 -4.55 -6.60 1.30
N CYS A 44 -4.20 -7.88 1.16
CA CYS A 44 -4.61 -8.71 0.02
C CYS A 44 -5.66 -9.73 0.44
N HIS A 45 -6.63 -9.93 -0.44
CA HIS A 45 -7.68 -10.93 -0.25
C HIS A 45 -7.78 -11.81 -1.48
N LYS A 46 -8.07 -13.10 -1.25
CA LYS A 46 -8.41 -14.00 -2.35
C LYS A 46 -9.70 -13.51 -3.01
N ARG A 47 -9.72 -13.53 -4.34
CA ARG A 47 -10.89 -13.17 -5.14
C ARG A 47 -11.21 -14.28 -6.12
N ASP A 48 -12.49 -14.54 -6.33
CA ASP A 48 -12.95 -15.67 -7.15
C ASP A 48 -12.84 -15.41 -8.65
N LYS A 49 -12.90 -14.14 -9.10
CA LYS A 49 -12.83 -13.77 -10.52
C LYS A 49 -12.11 -12.44 -10.73
N GLY A 50 -11.11 -12.45 -11.60
CA GLY A 50 -10.41 -11.26 -12.10
C GLY A 50 -9.59 -10.50 -11.05
N ASN A 51 -8.69 -9.66 -11.53
CA ASN A 51 -7.92 -8.77 -10.66
C ASN A 51 -8.81 -7.57 -10.26
N LYS A 52 -8.57 -7.04 -9.05
CA LYS A 52 -9.18 -5.80 -8.57
C LYS A 52 -8.22 -5.12 -7.61
N LEU A 53 -7.98 -3.84 -7.83
CA LEU A 53 -7.25 -2.96 -6.94
C LEU A 53 -8.20 -1.85 -6.48
N VAL A 54 -8.19 -1.56 -5.17
CA VAL A 54 -8.96 -0.46 -4.61
C VAL A 54 -8.00 0.42 -3.82
N ILE A 55 -7.87 1.68 -4.24
CA ILE A 55 -7.07 2.69 -3.54
C ILE A 55 -8.03 3.66 -2.88
N LYS A 56 -7.97 3.74 -1.55
CA LYS A 56 -8.75 4.70 -0.75
C LYS A 56 -7.83 5.76 -0.20
N SER A 57 -8.09 7.02 -0.52
CA SER A 57 -7.36 8.16 0.03
C SER A 57 -8.31 9.28 0.45
N ASP A 58 -7.77 10.33 1.05
CA ASP A 58 -8.48 11.57 1.36
C ASP A 58 -9.06 12.25 0.11
N LYS A 59 -8.60 11.87 -1.09
CA LYS A 59 -9.07 12.39 -2.38
C LYS A 59 -10.17 11.55 -3.02
N GLY A 60 -10.54 10.41 -2.43
CA GLY A 60 -11.60 9.54 -2.92
C GLY A 60 -11.23 8.07 -2.99
N GLU A 61 -12.09 7.28 -3.64
CA GLU A 61 -11.90 5.85 -3.89
C GLU A 61 -11.65 5.63 -5.39
N PHE A 62 -10.55 4.96 -5.72
CA PHE A 62 -10.14 4.63 -7.08
C PHE A 62 -10.12 3.10 -7.24
N VAL A 63 -10.76 2.58 -8.28
CA VAL A 63 -10.87 1.14 -8.54
C VAL A 63 -10.27 0.81 -9.90
N TYR A 64 -9.40 -0.20 -9.92
CA TYR A 64 -8.74 -0.72 -11.13
C TYR A 64 -8.89 -2.24 -11.25
#